data_AF-A0A1I1TWB7-F1
#
_entry.id   AF-A0A1I1TWB7-F1
#
_cell.length_a   1.000
_cell.length_b   1.000
_cell.length_c   1.000
_cell.angle_alpha   90.00
_cell.angle_beta   90.00
_cell.angle_gamma   90.00
#
_symmetry.space_group_name_H-M   'P 1'
#
loop_
_entity.id
_entity.type
_entity.pdbx_description
1 polymer ?
#
loop_
_entity_poly.entity_id
_entity_poly.type
_entity_poly.pdbx_seq_one_letter_code
_entity_poly.pdbx_strand_id
1 'polypeptide(L)'
;MKILSYIYWLGFAVVLYCFSVQSYTLWTEYHIILPIVRIELSHAVEGRCLFAQLSATPVGSHTMLDEVLYNTRVDCFFIICYVILLMRLTYGRMQKEPSLYLNMLLRINIVLAVIAGLLDYVENNLIFYNLAHALTDKSYLSPHWYALIKFILLVWILLVWLFSKSGVYPGKKRS
;
A
#
# COMPACT_ATOMS: atom_id res chain seq x y z
N MET A 1 -1.06 -25.40 -8.03
CA MET A 1 -0.57 -24.00 -7.97
C MET A 1 -1.53 -22.93 -8.53
N LYS A 2 -2.44 -23.23 -9.46
CA LYS A 2 -3.42 -22.24 -9.98
C LYS A 2 -4.46 -21.80 -8.94
N ILE A 3 -4.98 -22.73 -8.13
CA ILE A 3 -5.98 -22.47 -7.07
C ILE A 3 -5.48 -21.42 -6.06
N LEU A 4 -4.26 -21.57 -5.54
CA LEU A 4 -3.64 -20.57 -4.67
C LEU A 4 -3.59 -19.18 -5.32
N SER A 5 -3.41 -19.11 -6.65
CA SER A 5 -3.40 -17.81 -7.35
C SER A 5 -4.77 -17.14 -7.28
N TYR A 6 -5.84 -17.90 -7.51
CA TYR A 6 -7.20 -17.38 -7.43
C TYR A 6 -7.55 -16.94 -6.03
N ILE A 7 -7.07 -17.64 -4.99
CA ILE A 7 -7.28 -17.26 -3.59
C ILE A 7 -6.65 -15.89 -3.30
N TYR A 8 -5.39 -15.65 -3.70
CA TYR A 8 -4.75 -14.34 -3.45
C TYR A 8 -5.42 -13.21 -4.24
N TRP A 9 -5.80 -13.47 -5.50
CA TRP A 9 -6.55 -12.50 -6.30
C TRP A 9 -7.92 -12.20 -5.70
N LEU A 10 -8.62 -13.21 -5.19
CA LEU A 10 -9.90 -13.04 -4.50
C LEU A 10 -9.71 -12.22 -3.22
N GLY A 11 -8.71 -12.53 -2.39
CA GLY A 11 -8.41 -11.76 -1.19
C GLY A 11 -8.11 -10.29 -1.51
N PHE A 12 -7.26 -10.05 -2.51
CA PHE A 12 -6.97 -8.69 -3.00
C PHE A 12 -8.23 -7.98 -3.50
N ALA A 13 -9.08 -8.65 -4.27
CA ALA A 13 -10.33 -8.07 -4.77
C ALA A 13 -11.31 -7.77 -3.64
N VAL A 14 -11.41 -8.62 -2.62
CA VAL A 14 -12.23 -8.38 -1.43
C VAL A 14 -11.76 -7.15 -0.67
N VAL A 15 -10.46 -6.98 -0.48
CA VAL A 15 -9.92 -5.80 0.20
C VAL A 15 -10.18 -4.52 -0.61
N LEU A 16 -9.97 -4.54 -1.94
CA LEU A 16 -10.32 -3.42 -2.80
C LEU A 16 -11.82 -3.08 -2.75
N TYR A 17 -12.68 -4.10 -2.68
CA TYR A 17 -14.11 -3.90 -2.51
C TYR A 17 -14.41 -3.22 -1.17
N CYS A 18 -13.79 -3.64 -0.06
CA CYS A 18 -13.94 -2.99 1.24
C CYS A 18 -13.55 -1.50 1.19
N PHE A 19 -12.40 -1.17 0.59
CA PHE A 19 -11.98 0.22 0.42
C PHE A 19 -12.95 1.02 -0.47
N SER A 20 -13.47 0.39 -1.53
CA SER A 20 -14.41 1.03 -2.45
C SER A 20 -15.74 1.33 -1.77
N VAL A 21 -16.27 0.39 -0.98
CA VAL A 21 -17.50 0.57 -0.21
C VAL A 21 -17.32 1.66 0.84
N GLN A 22 -16.24 1.62 1.63
CA GLN A 22 -15.94 2.67 2.61
C GLN A 22 -15.88 4.06 1.95
N SER A 23 -15.09 4.18 0.87
CA SER A 23 -14.93 5.46 0.16
C SER A 23 -16.25 5.94 -0.44
N TYR A 24 -17.06 5.03 -0.97
CA TYR A 24 -18.37 5.34 -1.52
C TYR A 24 -19.31 5.87 -0.44
N THR A 25 -19.44 5.17 0.69
CA THR A 25 -20.29 5.58 1.82
C THR A 25 -19.87 6.94 2.38
N LEU A 26 -18.56 7.15 2.62
CA LEU A 26 -18.05 8.43 3.12
C LEU A 26 -18.39 9.59 2.17
N TRP A 27 -18.31 9.35 0.86
CA TRP A 27 -18.61 10.37 -0.13
C TRP A 27 -20.11 10.66 -0.28
N THR A 28 -20.94 9.62 -0.33
CA THR A 28 -22.37 9.78 -0.63
C THR A 28 -23.19 10.21 0.58
N GLU A 29 -22.87 9.73 1.77
CA GLU A 29 -23.63 10.03 2.98
C GLU A 29 -23.10 11.28 3.71
N TYR A 30 -21.77 11.49 3.69
CA TYR A 30 -21.13 12.52 4.51
C TYR A 30 -20.37 13.57 3.69
N HIS A 31 -20.19 13.38 2.38
CA HIS A 31 -19.36 14.23 1.51
C HIS A 31 -17.92 14.39 2.00
N ILE A 32 -17.37 13.33 2.60
CA ILE A 32 -16.03 13.29 3.19
C ILE A 32 -15.10 12.40 2.35
N ILE A 33 -13.83 12.78 2.28
CA ILE A 33 -12.75 11.98 1.69
C ILE A 33 -11.75 11.61 2.79
N LEU A 34 -11.41 10.33 2.90
CA LEU A 34 -10.44 9.83 3.87
C LEU A 34 -9.01 10.29 3.49
N PRO A 35 -8.33 11.10 4.32
CA PRO A 35 -7.06 11.71 3.95
C PRO A 35 -5.87 10.77 4.21
N ILE A 36 -5.96 9.50 3.81
CA ILE A 36 -4.95 8.46 4.09
C ILE A 36 -3.57 8.89 3.61
N VAL A 37 -3.39 9.17 2.31
CA VAL A 37 -2.09 9.60 1.76
C VAL A 37 -1.50 10.80 2.50
N ARG A 38 -2.36 11.73 2.96
CA ARG A 38 -1.91 12.89 3.73
C ARG A 38 -1.45 12.47 5.13
N ILE A 39 -2.10 11.51 5.77
CA ILE A 39 -1.66 10.91 7.02
C ILE A 39 -0.28 10.25 6.83
N GLU A 40 -0.15 9.38 5.82
CA GLU A 40 1.08 8.63 5.53
C GLU A 40 2.28 9.56 5.27
N LEU A 41 2.05 10.66 4.56
CA LEU A 41 3.08 11.64 4.20
C LEU A 41 3.20 12.81 5.19
N SER A 42 2.44 12.83 6.28
CA SER A 42 2.50 13.93 7.24
C SER A 42 3.80 13.92 8.06
N HIS A 43 4.36 15.11 8.26
CA HIS A 43 5.42 15.34 9.24
C HIS A 43 4.83 15.51 10.65
N ALA A 44 5.66 15.45 11.69
CA ALA A 44 5.18 15.35 13.08
C ALA A 44 4.30 16.50 13.59
N VAL A 45 4.45 17.71 13.06
CA VAL A 45 3.57 18.85 13.42
C VAL A 45 2.24 18.74 12.67
N GLU A 46 2.29 18.54 11.36
CA GLU A 46 1.10 18.40 10.52
C GLU A 46 0.25 17.20 10.94
N GLY A 47 0.88 16.06 11.21
CA GLY A 47 0.20 14.84 11.63
C GLY A 47 -0.57 15.01 12.93
N ARG A 48 -0.03 15.75 13.91
CA ARG A 48 -0.75 16.06 15.15
C ARG A 48 -1.99 16.92 14.89
N CYS A 49 -1.83 17.99 14.11
CA CYS A 49 -2.97 18.84 13.73
C CYS A 49 -4.04 18.04 12.97
N LEU A 50 -3.61 17.15 12.07
CA LEU A 50 -4.50 16.30 11.30
C LEU A 50 -5.26 15.32 12.21
N PHE A 51 -4.59 14.64 13.14
CA PHE A 51 -5.24 13.69 14.05
C PHE A 51 -6.24 14.39 14.99
N ALA A 52 -5.91 15.60 15.47
CA ALA A 52 -6.83 16.41 16.24
C ALA A 52 -8.05 16.85 15.43
N GLN A 53 -7.86 17.17 14.14
CA GLN A 53 -8.98 17.47 13.24
C GLN A 53 -9.86 16.24 13.00
N LEU A 54 -9.24 15.07 12.79
CA LEU A 54 -9.95 13.82 12.52
C LEU A 54 -10.76 13.35 13.73
N SER A 55 -10.23 13.49 14.95
CA SER A 55 -10.98 13.16 16.17
C SER A 55 -12.17 14.09 16.40
N ALA A 56 -12.10 15.34 15.93
CA ALA A 56 -13.17 16.31 16.02
C ALA A 56 -14.20 16.23 14.86
N THR A 57 -13.93 15.43 13.82
CA THR A 57 -14.80 15.33 12.64
C THR A 57 -15.78 14.15 12.81
N PRO A 58 -17.09 14.39 12.99
CA PRO A 58 -18.06 13.32 13.15
C PRO A 58 -18.41 12.65 11.81
N VAL A 59 -18.65 11.34 11.85
CA VAL A 59 -19.15 10.51 10.75
C VAL A 59 -20.27 9.63 11.35
N GLY A 60 -21.52 10.06 11.18
CA GLY A 60 -22.67 9.39 11.80
C GLY A 60 -22.53 9.30 13.33
N SER A 61 -22.37 8.09 13.85
CA SER A 61 -22.22 7.82 15.30
C SER A 61 -20.77 7.65 15.77
N HIS A 62 -19.79 7.79 14.88
CA HIS A 62 -18.37 7.63 15.16
C HIS A 62 -17.58 8.84 14.64
N THR A 63 -16.26 8.82 14.77
CA THR A 63 -15.38 9.90 14.31
C THR A 63 -14.62 9.49 13.06
N MET A 64 -14.11 10.48 12.33
CA MET A 64 -13.22 10.23 11.19
C MET A 64 -11.95 9.46 11.61
N LEU A 65 -11.54 9.57 12.87
CA LEU A 65 -10.45 8.79 13.44
C LEU A 65 -10.75 7.28 13.47
N ASP A 66 -12.01 6.91 13.74
CA ASP A 66 -12.45 5.51 13.73
C ASP A 66 -12.42 4.93 12.31
N GLU A 67 -12.75 5.74 11.31
CA GLU A 67 -12.66 5.38 9.89
C GLU A 67 -11.22 5.17 9.43
N VAL A 68 -10.29 6.01 9.91
CA VAL A 68 -8.85 5.80 9.71
C VAL A 68 -8.40 4.50 10.37
N LEU A 69 -8.81 4.24 11.62
CA LEU A 69 -8.48 3.00 12.32
C LEU A 69 -8.98 1.76 11.58
N TYR A 70 -10.22 1.78 11.09
CA TYR A 70 -10.77 0.71 10.28
C TYR A 70 -9.98 0.52 8.99
N ASN A 71 -9.67 1.62 8.29
CA ASN A 71 -8.90 1.58 7.05
C ASN A 71 -7.49 0.98 7.28
N THR A 72 -6.76 1.42 8.30
CA THR A 72 -5.43 0.88 8.65
C THR A 72 -5.48 -0.60 9.00
N ARG A 73 -6.55 -1.09 9.64
CA ARG A 73 -6.73 -2.53 9.90
C ARG A 73 -6.92 -3.33 8.62
N VAL A 74 -7.76 -2.83 7.72
CA VAL A 74 -7.98 -3.45 6.40
C VAL A 74 -6.68 -3.44 5.59
N ASP A 75 -5.91 -2.36 5.66
CA ASP A 75 -4.63 -2.21 4.98
C ASP A 75 -3.57 -3.21 5.50
N CYS A 76 -3.52 -3.51 6.80
CA CYS A 76 -2.67 -4.59 7.32
C CYS A 76 -2.91 -5.95 6.63
N PHE A 77 -4.16 -6.28 6.28
CA PHE A 77 -4.47 -7.49 5.51
C PHE A 77 -4.15 -7.33 4.02
N PHE A 78 -4.32 -6.12 3.48
CA PHE A 78 -3.95 -5.77 2.12
C PHE A 78 -2.47 -6.04 1.85
N ILE A 79 -1.59 -5.70 2.80
CA ILE A 79 -0.14 -5.88 2.70
C ILE A 79 0.23 -7.30 2.27
N ILE A 80 -0.29 -8.30 3.00
CA ILE A 80 0.01 -9.70 2.73
C ILE A 80 -0.45 -10.08 1.32
N CYS A 81 -1.65 -9.65 0.93
CA CYS A 81 -2.22 -9.98 -0.36
C CYS A 81 -1.40 -9.36 -1.51
N TYR A 82 -1.08 -8.07 -1.45
CA TYR A 82 -0.38 -7.40 -2.54
C TYR A 82 1.08 -7.85 -2.63
N VAL A 83 1.79 -8.07 -1.52
CA VAL A 83 3.20 -8.53 -1.54
C VAL A 83 3.28 -9.89 -2.22
N ILE A 84 2.40 -10.82 -1.85
CA ILE A 84 2.35 -12.15 -2.48
C ILE A 84 2.03 -12.04 -3.97
N LEU A 85 1.07 -11.18 -4.36
CA LEU A 85 0.76 -10.95 -5.77
C LEU A 85 1.94 -10.38 -6.55
N LEU A 86 2.63 -9.37 -6.02
CA LEU A 86 3.83 -8.78 -6.64
C LEU A 86 4.93 -9.83 -6.83
N MET A 87 5.24 -10.62 -5.81
CA MET A 87 6.23 -11.69 -5.90
C MET A 87 5.85 -12.71 -6.99
N ARG A 88 4.57 -13.11 -7.06
CA ARG A 88 4.10 -14.08 -8.06
C ARG A 88 4.11 -13.53 -9.47
N LEU A 89 3.66 -12.29 -9.67
CA LEU A 89 3.70 -11.62 -10.97
C LEU A 89 5.14 -11.46 -11.47
N THR A 90 6.03 -11.09 -10.58
CA THR A 90 7.46 -10.94 -10.85
C THR A 90 8.11 -12.29 -11.17
N TYR A 91 7.85 -13.33 -10.36
CA TYR A 91 8.35 -14.68 -10.60
C TYR A 91 7.82 -15.27 -11.91
N GLY A 92 6.53 -15.12 -12.19
CA GLY A 92 5.92 -15.57 -13.44
C GLY A 92 6.51 -14.90 -14.67
N ARG A 93 6.94 -13.63 -14.54
CA ARG A 93 7.65 -12.93 -15.61
C ARG A 93 9.11 -13.39 -15.73
N MET A 94 9.79 -13.62 -14.61
CA MET A 94 11.17 -14.14 -14.59
C MET A 94 11.34 -15.44 -15.36
N GLN A 95 10.35 -16.35 -15.31
CA GLN A 95 10.39 -17.62 -16.07
C GLN A 95 10.30 -17.44 -17.59
N LYS A 96 9.87 -16.27 -18.06
CA LYS A 96 9.64 -15.97 -19.47
C LYS A 96 10.60 -14.92 -20.01
N GLU A 97 11.47 -14.37 -19.16
CA GLU A 97 12.33 -13.24 -19.49
C GLU A 97 13.68 -13.72 -20.07
N PRO A 98 13.92 -13.59 -21.39
CA PRO A 98 15.17 -13.99 -22.02
C PRO A 98 16.37 -13.11 -21.67
N SER A 99 16.18 -11.83 -21.30
CA SER A 99 17.29 -10.94 -20.95
C SER A 99 17.81 -11.25 -19.55
N LEU A 100 19.08 -11.61 -19.44
CA LEU A 100 19.72 -11.91 -18.16
C LEU A 100 19.69 -10.71 -17.19
N TYR A 101 19.92 -9.50 -17.70
CA TYR A 101 19.86 -8.27 -16.89
C TYR A 101 18.46 -8.01 -16.34
N LEU A 102 17.42 -8.09 -17.17
CA LEU A 102 16.05 -7.92 -16.72
C LEU A 102 15.63 -9.05 -15.78
N ASN A 103 16.10 -10.28 -16.01
CA ASN A 103 15.86 -11.40 -15.11
C ASN A 103 16.47 -11.16 -13.72
N MET A 104 17.69 -10.62 -13.65
CA MET A 104 18.32 -10.23 -12.37
C MET A 104 17.53 -9.12 -11.67
N LEU A 105 17.09 -8.09 -12.39
CA LEU A 105 16.24 -7.03 -11.82
C LEU A 105 14.91 -7.58 -11.29
N LEU A 106 14.28 -8.53 -11.99
CA LEU A 106 13.08 -9.22 -11.51
C LEU A 106 13.35 -10.05 -10.24
N ARG A 107 14.53 -10.66 -10.09
CA ARG A 107 14.89 -11.34 -8.83
C ARG A 107 14.99 -10.35 -7.68
N ILE A 108 15.64 -9.20 -7.92
CA ILE A 108 15.73 -8.12 -6.94
C ILE A 108 14.33 -7.61 -6.58
N ASN A 109 13.42 -7.47 -7.54
CA ASN A 109 12.03 -7.06 -7.29
C ASN A 109 11.30 -7.94 -6.25
N ILE A 110 11.60 -9.24 -6.17
CA ILE A 110 11.00 -10.11 -5.16
C ILE A 110 11.43 -9.67 -3.76
N VAL A 111 12.73 -9.38 -3.58
CA VAL A 111 13.28 -8.87 -2.32
C VAL A 111 12.72 -7.47 -2.01
N LEU A 112 12.67 -6.59 -3.01
CA LEU A 112 12.11 -5.24 -2.84
C LEU A 112 10.62 -5.27 -2.49
N ALA A 113 9.85 -6.23 -3.01
CA ALA A 113 8.43 -6.38 -2.66
C ALA A 113 8.26 -6.75 -1.18
N VAL A 114 9.14 -7.61 -0.64
CA VAL A 114 9.15 -7.93 0.80
C VAL A 114 9.53 -6.70 1.62
N ILE A 115 10.56 -5.95 1.21
CA ILE A 115 10.96 -4.71 1.90
C ILE A 115 9.83 -3.68 1.88
N ALA A 116 9.15 -3.49 0.75
CA ALA A 116 8.00 -2.61 0.64
C ALA A 116 6.89 -3.01 1.62
N GLY A 117 6.55 -4.30 1.68
CA GLY A 117 5.57 -4.81 2.65
C GLY A 117 5.96 -4.63 4.11
N LEU A 118 7.26 -4.76 4.44
CA LEU A 118 7.74 -4.49 5.79
C LEU A 118 7.67 -3.00 6.14
N LEU A 119 8.00 -2.11 5.20
CA LEU A 119 7.86 -0.67 5.39
C LEU A 119 6.39 -0.28 5.63
N ASP A 120 5.48 -0.86 4.85
CA ASP A 120 4.04 -0.69 4.98
C ASP A 120 3.53 -1.15 6.35
N TYR A 121 4.01 -2.31 6.81
CA TYR A 121 3.70 -2.81 8.14
C TYR A 121 4.20 -1.86 9.24
N VAL A 122 5.44 -1.37 9.14
CA VAL A 122 6.00 -0.41 10.11
C VAL A 122 5.18 0.87 10.11
N GLU A 123 4.83 1.39 8.94
CA GLU A 123 4.02 2.58 8.79
C GLU A 123 2.64 2.43 9.47
N ASN A 124 1.93 1.33 9.21
CA ASN A 124 0.65 1.04 9.85
C ASN A 124 0.77 0.94 11.38
N ASN A 125 1.87 0.38 11.90
CA ASN A 125 2.13 0.38 13.34
C ASN A 125 2.39 1.79 13.89
N LEU A 126 3.07 2.66 13.15
CA LEU A 126 3.24 4.06 13.54
C LEU A 126 1.90 4.79 13.56
N ILE A 127 1.03 4.54 12.57
CA ILE A 127 -0.32 5.09 12.55
C ILE A 127 -1.11 4.58 13.77
N PHE A 128 -1.12 3.28 14.07
CA PHE A 128 -1.77 2.76 15.29
C PHE A 128 -1.21 3.36 16.58
N TYR A 129 0.12 3.50 16.68
CA TYR A 129 0.76 4.16 17.80
C TYR A 129 0.27 5.60 17.95
N ASN A 130 0.24 6.37 16.86
CA ASN A 130 -0.23 7.75 16.87
C ASN A 130 -1.73 7.84 17.16
N LEU A 131 -2.55 6.90 16.68
CA LEU A 131 -3.99 6.83 16.97
C LEU A 131 -4.24 6.62 18.47
N ALA A 132 -3.52 5.67 19.07
CA ALA A 132 -3.62 5.38 20.51
C ALA A 132 -3.17 6.55 21.40
N HIS A 133 -2.35 7.46 20.86
CA HIS A 133 -1.78 8.60 21.57
C HIS A 133 -2.25 9.95 21.04
N ALA A 134 -3.25 9.97 20.16
CA ALA A 134 -3.70 11.16 19.42
C ALA A 134 -4.13 12.31 20.33
N LEU A 135 -4.57 11.99 21.55
CA LEU A 135 -5.07 12.93 22.56
C LEU A 135 -4.11 13.09 23.76
N THR A 136 -2.89 12.58 23.66
CA THR A 136 -1.89 12.64 24.74
C THR A 136 -0.69 13.47 24.32
N ASP A 137 0.01 14.10 25.28
CA ASP A 137 1.24 14.89 25.04
C ASP A 137 2.44 14.08 24.52
N LYS A 138 2.26 12.79 24.22
CA LYS A 138 3.34 11.96 23.68
C LYS A 138 3.73 12.40 22.28
N SER A 139 5.01 12.22 21.96
CA SER A 139 5.57 12.57 20.66
C SER A 139 4.93 11.76 19.52
N TYR A 140 4.39 12.46 18.52
CA TYR A 140 3.92 11.87 17.27
C TYR A 140 5.12 11.31 16.48
N LEU A 141 5.00 10.06 16.03
CA LEU A 141 6.02 9.42 15.22
C LEU A 141 5.64 9.51 13.74
N SER A 142 6.47 10.22 12.96
CA SER A 142 6.20 10.51 11.56
C SER A 142 6.28 9.25 10.67
N PRO A 143 5.20 8.84 9.99
CA PRO A 143 5.25 7.74 9.01
C PRO A 143 5.92 8.14 7.68
N HIS A 144 6.03 9.45 7.40
CA HIS A 144 6.51 10.04 6.15
C HIS A 144 7.64 9.31 5.44
N TRP A 145 8.77 9.06 6.12
CA TRP A 145 9.94 8.46 5.48
C TRP A 145 9.69 7.00 5.06
N TYR A 146 8.90 6.25 5.83
CA TYR A 146 8.54 4.88 5.51
C TYR A 146 7.60 4.84 4.31
N ALA A 147 6.58 5.69 4.30
CA ALA A 147 5.65 5.84 3.19
C ALA A 147 6.37 6.25 1.89
N LEU A 148 7.26 7.24 1.95
CA LEU A 148 8.01 7.71 0.79
C LEU A 148 8.87 6.59 0.17
N ILE A 149 9.65 5.88 1.00
CA ILE A 149 10.49 4.78 0.52
C ILE A 149 9.63 3.65 -0.04
N LYS A 150 8.52 3.30 0.63
CA LYS A 150 7.55 2.30 0.16
C LYS A 150 7.07 2.63 -1.26
N PHE A 151 6.60 3.85 -1.51
CA PHE A 151 6.10 4.24 -2.83
C PHE A 151 7.20 4.19 -3.91
N ILE A 152 8.41 4.64 -3.60
CA ILE A 152 9.55 4.56 -4.53
C ILE A 152 9.83 3.10 -4.93
N LEU A 153 9.85 2.19 -3.94
CA LEU A 153 10.05 0.77 -4.20
C LEU A 153 8.94 0.16 -5.04
N LEU A 154 7.67 0.47 -4.73
CA LEU A 154 6.53 -0.02 -5.50
C LEU A 154 6.57 0.46 -6.95
N VAL A 155 6.84 1.75 -7.18
CA VAL A 155 6.99 2.31 -8.53
C VAL A 155 8.12 1.60 -9.28
N TRP A 156 9.28 1.41 -8.64
CA TRP A 156 10.40 0.69 -9.24
C TRP A 156 10.05 -0.74 -9.64
N ILE A 157 9.41 -1.50 -8.74
CA ILE A 157 8.99 -2.88 -8.99
C ILE A 157 8.06 -2.94 -10.21
N LEU A 158 7.06 -2.06 -10.26
CA LEU A 158 6.12 -1.98 -11.37
C LEU A 158 6.80 -1.61 -12.69
N LEU A 159 7.73 -0.65 -12.68
CA LEU A 159 8.49 -0.24 -13.87
C LEU A 159 9.31 -1.41 -14.43
N VAL A 160 10.11 -2.08 -13.60
CA VAL A 160 10.91 -3.24 -14.03
C VAL A 160 10.02 -4.34 -14.60
N TRP A 161 8.89 -4.63 -13.95
CA TRP A 161 7.93 -5.62 -14.43
C TRP A 161 7.31 -5.21 -15.78
N LEU A 162 6.93 -3.94 -15.95
CA LEU A 162 6.37 -3.41 -17.19
C LEU A 162 7.39 -3.44 -18.32
N PHE A 163 8.62 -2.97 -18.11
CA PHE A 163 9.69 -3.01 -19.12
C PHE A 163 9.96 -4.44 -19.58
N SER A 164 10.05 -5.37 -18.64
CA SER A 164 10.19 -6.78 -18.93
C SER A 164 9.00 -7.30 -19.76
N LYS A 165 7.76 -6.97 -19.38
CA LYS A 165 6.56 -7.41 -20.10
C LYS A 165 6.45 -6.82 -21.51
N SER A 166 6.80 -5.55 -21.72
CA SER A 166 6.67 -4.84 -22.99
C SER A 166 7.59 -5.40 -24.08
N GLY A 167 8.55 -6.27 -23.74
CA GLY A 167 9.40 -6.94 -24.71
C GLY A 167 10.24 -5.99 -25.56
N VAL A 168 10.54 -4.79 -25.01
CA VAL A 168 11.46 -3.83 -25.63
C VAL A 168 12.87 -4.39 -25.48
N TYR A 169 13.18 -5.36 -26.33
CA TYR A 169 14.52 -5.89 -26.49
C TYR A 169 15.18 -5.08 -27.60
N PRO A 170 16.20 -4.26 -27.31
CA PRO A 170 17.07 -3.76 -28.36
C PRO A 170 17.76 -4.99 -28.99
N GLY A 171 17.23 -5.50 -30.11
CA GLY A 171 17.85 -6.57 -30.89
C GLY A 171 16.97 -7.71 -31.37
N LYS A 172 15.73 -7.89 -30.89
CA LYS A 172 14.86 -8.96 -31.41
C LYS A 172 14.08 -8.46 -32.63
N LYS A 173 14.70 -8.48 -33.82
CA LYS A 173 13.95 -8.41 -35.08
C LYS A 173 12.93 -9.54 -35.05
N ARG A 174 11.64 -9.20 -35.18
CA ARG A 174 10.58 -10.20 -35.44
C ARG A 174 10.95 -10.86 -36.77
N SER A 175 11.48 -12.07 -36.71
CA SER A 175 11.60 -13.00 -37.84
C SER A 175 10.27 -13.73 -38.03
#